data_AF-X0KQP7-F1
#
_entry.id   AF-X0KQP7-F1
#
_cell.length_a   1.000
_cell.length_b   1.000
_cell.length_c   1.000
_cell.angle_alpha   90.00
_cell.angle_beta   90.00
_cell.angle_gamma   90.00
#
_symmetry.space_group_name_H-M   'P 1'
#
loop_
_entity.id
_entity.type
_entity.pdbx_description
1 polymer ?
#
loop_
_entity_poly.entity_id
_entity_poly.type
_entity_poly.pdbx_seq_one_letter_code
_entity_poly.pdbx_strand_id
1 'polypeptide(L)'
;MVTTDEYLHILREHILRENLTLDRDFVTFRIGPHRHEFCVHKSLVTMSSPVFKAGLEGCWTESGNNEYQLRDIDPETFRCVIGFLYTGNYTQHVDLGTADHASSYNDPEVEAGIEETPNASAGPVSSRPTTPGYSLQFPYSVDQFIISLSNFEAASDPTHKLKLSNLQKIGRTLASFKRLWPENNYLIDSTWIPETDSDMEHYYRPNLLLNAKVYVFAERYNMEPLKQASLYYTKQLLCHFIPRKEHIGALIDIVHEIYEGTQENDCARKLISSYFGCFLEHLMEPEIVELYSSRHDFLHDTRSFLECRRGDNGKVSSVPY
;
A
#
# COMPACT_ATOMS: atom_id res chain seq x y z
N MET A 1 -5.39 28.26 7.45
CA MET A 1 -5.38 26.85 7.03
C MET A 1 -3.99 26.35 7.32
N VAL A 2 -3.84 25.53 8.35
CA VAL A 2 -2.58 24.86 8.69
C VAL A 2 -2.22 24.01 7.47
N THR A 3 -1.03 24.18 6.90
CA THR A 3 -0.59 23.37 5.76
C THR A 3 -0.45 21.92 6.22
N THR A 4 -0.60 20.94 5.32
CA THR A 4 -0.46 19.52 5.66
C THR A 4 0.88 19.23 6.36
N ASP A 5 1.96 19.92 5.95
CA ASP A 5 3.27 19.84 6.59
C ASP A 5 3.30 20.37 8.03
N GLU A 6 2.55 21.44 8.32
CA GLU A 6 2.46 22.01 9.66
C GLU A 6 1.60 21.12 10.58
N TYR A 7 0.56 20.46 10.05
CA TYR A 7 -0.25 19.47 10.78
C TYR A 7 0.53 18.19 11.08
N LEU A 8 1.33 17.71 10.13
CA LEU A 8 2.21 16.54 10.31
C LEU A 8 3.36 16.84 11.25
N HIS A 9 3.94 18.04 11.20
CA HIS A 9 4.94 18.46 12.17
C HIS A 9 4.33 18.54 13.57
N ILE A 10 3.14 19.12 13.72
CA ILE A 10 2.42 19.13 15.00
C ILE A 10 2.17 17.72 15.50
N LEU A 11 1.67 16.79 14.67
CA LEU A 11 1.43 15.41 15.11
C LEU A 11 2.73 14.65 15.41
N ARG A 12 3.78 14.81 14.61
CA ARG A 12 5.10 14.20 14.87
C ARG A 12 5.70 14.73 16.16
N GLU A 13 5.59 16.03 16.41
CA GLU A 13 6.03 16.69 17.63
C GLU A 13 5.17 16.29 18.84
N HIS A 14 3.86 16.13 18.67
CA HIS A 14 2.96 15.76 19.76
C HIS A 14 3.04 14.27 20.11
N ILE A 15 3.27 13.39 19.13
CA ILE A 15 3.46 11.95 19.32
C ILE A 15 4.88 11.66 19.86
N LEU A 16 5.91 12.44 19.46
CA LEU A 16 7.32 12.16 19.82
C LEU A 16 7.94 13.06 20.91
N ARG A 17 7.56 14.35 21.05
CA ARG A 17 8.16 15.26 22.06
C ARG A 17 7.42 15.29 23.39
N GLU A 18 6.10 15.09 23.39
CA GLU A 18 5.35 14.96 24.62
C GLU A 18 5.18 13.47 24.87
N ASN A 19 5.89 12.92 25.87
CA ASN A 19 5.41 11.72 26.57
C ASN A 19 3.94 11.98 26.88
N LEU A 20 3.01 11.54 26.02
CA LEU A 20 1.59 11.80 26.23
C LEU A 20 1.33 11.34 27.65
N THR A 21 0.93 12.27 28.52
CA THR A 21 0.11 11.87 29.65
C THR A 21 -1.20 11.44 29.03
N LEU A 22 -1.20 10.26 28.39
CA LEU A 22 -2.37 9.55 27.94
C LEU A 22 -3.31 9.61 29.15
N ASP A 23 -4.45 10.25 28.95
CA ASP A 23 -5.45 10.34 30.01
C ASP A 23 -5.79 8.93 30.49
N ARG A 24 -6.25 8.78 31.74
CA ARG A 24 -6.76 7.48 32.19
C ARG A 24 -8.11 7.11 31.55
N ASP A 25 -8.59 7.94 30.62
CA ASP A 25 -9.87 7.79 29.97
C ASP A 25 -9.71 6.97 28.69
N PHE A 26 -10.44 5.86 28.65
CA PHE A 26 -10.45 4.95 27.52
C PHE A 26 -11.81 4.95 26.84
N VAL A 27 -11.80 4.66 25.55
CA VAL A 27 -12.99 4.37 24.75
C VAL A 27 -12.91 2.93 24.25
N THR A 28 -14.02 2.21 24.37
CA THR A 28 -14.17 0.86 23.84
C THR A 28 -14.78 0.90 22.45
N PHE A 29 -13.99 0.56 21.44
CA PHE A 29 -14.46 0.40 20.07
C PHE A 29 -14.96 -1.01 19.83
N ARG A 30 -16.19 -1.16 19.32
CA ARG A 30 -16.76 -2.44 18.90
C ARG A 30 -16.75 -2.55 17.38
N ILE A 31 -15.87 -3.40 16.86
CA ILE A 31 -15.54 -3.50 15.43
C ILE A 31 -16.17 -4.73 14.79
N GLY A 32 -16.77 -4.52 13.63
CA GLY A 32 -17.33 -5.55 12.78
C GLY A 32 -18.62 -6.18 13.33
N PRO A 33 -19.19 -7.17 12.60
CA PRO A 33 -20.44 -7.83 12.99
C PRO A 33 -20.30 -8.64 14.30
N HIS A 34 -19.10 -9.15 14.58
CA HIS A 34 -18.78 -9.91 15.79
C HIS A 34 -18.43 -9.03 17.00
N ARG A 35 -18.44 -7.69 16.85
CA ARG A 35 -18.17 -6.72 17.92
C ARG A 35 -16.84 -6.97 18.64
N HIS A 36 -15.77 -7.15 17.87
CA HIS A 36 -14.42 -7.24 18.45
C HIS A 36 -14.10 -5.96 19.21
N GLU A 37 -13.70 -6.09 20.47
CA GLU A 37 -13.51 -4.94 21.36
C GLU A 37 -12.05 -4.49 21.35
N PHE A 38 -11.85 -3.19 21.16
CA PHE A 38 -10.55 -2.53 21.25
C PHE A 38 -10.64 -1.38 22.24
N CYS A 39 -9.74 -1.36 23.22
CA CYS A 39 -9.65 -0.30 24.21
C CYS A 39 -8.56 0.69 23.79
N VAL A 40 -8.93 1.97 23.58
CA VAL A 40 -8.01 3.00 23.08
C VAL A 40 -8.12 4.25 23.94
N HIS A 41 -7.00 4.92 24.20
CA HIS A 41 -7.01 6.20 24.92
C HIS A 41 -7.87 7.23 24.18
N LYS A 42 -8.79 7.87 24.91
CA LYS A 42 -9.77 8.79 24.34
C LYS A 42 -9.08 9.99 23.70
N SER A 43 -8.13 10.57 24.42
CA SER A 43 -7.28 11.67 23.94
C SER A 43 -6.64 11.40 22.58
N LEU A 44 -6.16 10.18 22.36
CA LEU A 44 -5.49 9.79 21.13
C LEU A 44 -6.44 9.82 19.92
N VAL A 45 -7.62 9.22 20.07
CA VAL A 45 -8.60 9.17 18.96
C VAL A 45 -9.24 10.53 18.67
N THR A 46 -9.52 11.35 19.70
CA THR A 46 -10.12 12.67 19.51
C THR A 46 -9.14 13.69 18.92
N MET A 47 -7.85 13.56 19.21
CA MET A 47 -6.83 14.39 18.58
C MET A 47 -6.59 14.01 17.12
N SER A 48 -6.62 12.72 16.80
CA SER A 48 -6.28 12.23 15.47
C SER A 48 -7.44 12.26 14.47
N SER A 49 -8.70 12.41 14.93
CA SER A 49 -9.87 12.51 14.05
C SER A 49 -10.88 13.54 14.58
N PRO A 50 -11.24 14.56 13.78
CA PRO A 50 -12.32 15.47 14.15
C PRO A 50 -13.68 14.77 14.21
N VAL A 51 -13.86 13.66 13.47
CA VAL A 51 -15.08 12.84 13.50
C VAL A 51 -15.20 12.12 14.85
N PHE A 52 -14.12 11.46 15.30
CA PHE A 52 -14.11 10.84 16.63
C PHE A 52 -14.24 11.86 17.74
N LYS A 53 -13.58 13.02 17.62
CA LYS A 53 -13.75 14.13 18.57
C LYS A 53 -15.22 14.53 18.71
N ALA A 54 -15.88 14.80 17.58
CA ALA A 54 -17.29 15.19 17.59
C ALA A 54 -18.20 14.08 18.16
N GLY A 55 -17.93 12.81 17.84
CA GLY A 55 -18.73 11.69 18.33
C GLY A 55 -18.53 11.38 19.82
N LEU A 56 -17.34 11.63 20.38
CA LEU A 56 -16.98 11.26 21.75
C LEU A 56 -17.06 12.41 22.76
N GLU A 57 -16.99 13.66 22.30
CA GLU A 57 -17.07 14.88 23.11
C GLU A 57 -18.34 15.70 22.83
N GLY A 58 -19.12 15.33 21.80
CA GLY A 58 -20.34 16.03 21.40
C GLY A 58 -21.53 15.83 22.35
N CYS A 59 -22.54 16.69 22.19
CA CYS A 59 -23.79 16.64 22.96
C CYS A 59 -24.69 15.43 22.62
N TRP A 60 -24.45 14.79 21.47
CA TRP A 60 -25.09 13.53 21.08
C TRP A 60 -24.18 12.38 21.52
N THR A 61 -24.24 12.06 22.82
CA THR A 61 -23.57 10.88 23.34
C THR A 61 -24.27 9.64 22.79
N GLU A 62 -23.66 9.00 21.79
CA GLU A 62 -23.85 7.55 21.63
C GLU A 62 -23.30 6.90 22.91
N SER A 63 -24.17 6.82 23.91
CA SER A 63 -23.95 6.19 25.22
C SER A 63 -22.97 6.96 26.11
N GLY A 64 -23.41 7.39 27.29
CA GLY A 64 -22.53 7.89 28.36
C GLY A 64 -21.52 6.87 28.92
N ASN A 65 -21.19 5.83 28.14
CA ASN A 65 -20.38 4.66 28.51
C ASN A 65 -18.99 4.64 27.85
N ASN A 66 -18.56 5.70 27.14
CA ASN A 66 -17.30 5.70 26.37
C ASN A 66 -17.18 4.50 25.42
N GLU A 67 -18.23 4.26 24.62
CA GLU A 67 -18.27 3.17 23.63
C GLU A 67 -18.50 3.75 22.24
N TYR A 68 -17.87 3.16 21.22
CA TYR A 68 -18.04 3.58 19.82
C TYR A 68 -18.17 2.35 18.92
N GLN A 69 -19.20 2.30 18.07
CA GLN A 69 -19.49 1.11 17.27
C GLN A 69 -19.21 1.33 15.78
N LEU A 70 -18.41 0.43 15.17
CA LEU A 70 -18.05 0.44 13.76
C LEU A 70 -18.39 -0.92 13.13
N ARG A 71 -19.56 -1.04 12.50
CA ARG A 71 -20.09 -2.35 12.07
C ARG A 71 -19.52 -2.85 10.75
N ASP A 72 -19.08 -1.94 9.90
CA ASP A 72 -18.64 -2.17 8.53
C ASP A 72 -17.10 -2.14 8.39
N ILE A 73 -16.39 -1.87 9.48
CA ILE A 73 -14.93 -1.94 9.54
C ILE A 73 -14.53 -3.33 10.02
N ASP A 74 -13.56 -3.95 9.35
CA ASP A 74 -12.99 -5.21 9.83
C ASP A 74 -11.95 -4.98 10.95
N PRO A 75 -11.79 -5.96 11.87
CA PRO A 75 -10.83 -5.83 12.98
C PRO A 75 -9.38 -5.63 12.55
N GLU A 76 -8.97 -6.14 11.39
CA GLU A 76 -7.61 -6.02 10.89
C GLU A 76 -7.28 -4.57 10.52
N THR A 77 -8.17 -3.96 9.74
CA THR A 77 -8.09 -2.55 9.37
C THR A 77 -8.02 -1.67 10.62
N PHE A 78 -8.87 -1.94 11.61
CA PHE A 78 -8.87 -1.15 12.84
C PHE A 78 -7.61 -1.38 13.71
N ARG A 79 -7.03 -2.59 13.69
CA ARG A 79 -5.75 -2.85 14.36
C ARG A 79 -4.63 -2.02 13.74
N CYS A 80 -4.60 -1.90 12.41
CA CYS A 80 -3.64 -1.02 11.72
C CYS A 80 -3.84 0.44 12.10
N VAL A 81 -5.09 0.91 12.18
CA VAL A 81 -5.41 2.27 12.66
C VAL A 81 -4.84 2.49 14.05
N ILE A 82 -5.10 1.59 14.99
CA ILE A 82 -4.58 1.70 16.37
C ILE A 82 -3.06 1.66 16.40
N GLY A 83 -2.44 0.70 15.71
CA GLY A 83 -0.98 0.59 15.64
C GLY A 83 -0.36 1.90 15.17
N PHE A 84 -0.95 2.51 14.15
CA PHE A 84 -0.52 3.82 13.64
C PHE A 84 -0.69 4.92 14.66
N LEU A 85 -1.83 4.99 15.35
CA LEU A 85 -2.10 6.02 16.35
C LEU A 85 -1.05 6.01 17.47
N TYR A 86 -0.62 4.83 17.92
CA TYR A 86 0.37 4.72 19.00
C TYR A 86 1.82 4.85 18.54
N THR A 87 2.16 4.38 17.35
CA THR A 87 3.57 4.22 16.93
C THR A 87 3.97 5.08 15.74
N GLY A 88 3.00 5.70 15.06
CA GLY A 88 3.21 6.31 13.74
C GLY A 88 3.41 5.30 12.60
N ASN A 89 3.32 4.00 12.89
CA ASN A 89 3.42 2.90 11.92
C ASN A 89 2.34 1.84 12.13
N TYR A 90 2.06 1.04 11.10
CA TYR A 90 1.32 -0.21 11.26
C TYR A 90 1.88 -1.38 10.44
N THR A 91 3.04 -1.22 9.79
CA THR A 91 3.65 -2.27 8.97
C THR A 91 4.33 -3.37 9.79
N GLN A 92 4.59 -3.14 11.09
CA GLN A 92 5.20 -4.13 11.98
C GLN A 92 4.22 -5.25 12.41
N HIS A 93 2.94 -5.13 12.09
CA HIS A 93 1.91 -6.09 12.50
C HIS A 93 1.35 -6.94 11.35
N VAL A 94 1.92 -6.84 10.13
CA VAL A 94 1.36 -7.52 8.95
C VAL A 94 2.08 -8.82 8.59
N ASP A 95 2.43 -9.61 9.60
CA ASP A 95 2.66 -11.04 9.43
C ASP A 95 1.30 -11.74 9.49
N LEU A 96 0.64 -11.88 8.34
CA LEU A 96 -0.60 -12.66 8.21
C LEU A 96 -0.36 -14.18 8.30
N GLY A 97 0.72 -14.60 8.95
CA GLY A 97 1.08 -15.97 9.24
C GLY A 97 0.63 -16.35 10.65
N THR A 98 -0.33 -17.27 10.71
CA THR A 98 -0.87 -17.97 11.89
C THR A 98 -1.92 -17.21 12.71
N ALA A 99 -3.18 -17.39 12.30
CA ALA A 99 -4.27 -17.50 13.26
C ALA A 99 -3.92 -18.63 14.25
N ASP A 100 -3.41 -18.27 15.42
CA ASP A 100 -3.58 -18.91 16.72
C ASP A 100 -2.51 -18.36 17.65
N HIS A 101 -2.87 -17.37 18.48
CA HIS A 101 -2.59 -17.35 19.92
C HIS A 101 -3.02 -16.00 20.50
N ALA A 102 -4.12 -16.06 21.26
CA ALA A 102 -4.43 -15.05 22.25
C ALA A 102 -3.28 -14.90 23.26
N SER A 103 -3.02 -13.65 23.66
CA SER A 103 -2.30 -13.18 24.86
C SER A 103 -0.81 -13.55 25.02
N SER A 104 0.05 -12.54 25.12
CA SER A 104 0.46 -11.96 26.42
C SER A 104 1.74 -11.17 26.25
N TYR A 105 1.74 -9.92 26.71
CA TYR A 105 2.95 -9.19 27.07
C TYR A 105 3.79 -10.02 28.06
N ASN A 106 5.11 -10.01 27.90
CA ASN A 106 6.10 -10.13 28.98
C ASN A 106 7.43 -9.50 28.52
N ASP A 107 7.96 -8.58 29.33
CA ASP A 107 9.28 -7.95 29.22
C ASP A 107 10.39 -8.91 29.76
N PRO A 108 11.69 -8.64 29.49
CA PRO A 108 12.77 -9.64 29.46
C PRO A 108 13.51 -9.78 30.78
N GLU A 109 14.18 -10.93 30.99
CA GLU A 109 15.52 -11.01 31.62
C GLU A 109 16.15 -12.43 31.52
N VAL A 110 17.40 -12.45 31.02
CA VAL A 110 18.60 -13.16 31.55
C VAL A 110 18.91 -14.64 31.18
N GLU A 111 19.95 -14.73 30.35
CA GLU A 111 21.15 -15.59 30.33
C GLU A 111 21.19 -17.11 29.98
N ALA A 112 22.12 -17.36 29.03
CA ALA A 112 23.22 -18.34 29.03
C ALA A 112 23.02 -19.75 28.41
N GLY A 113 23.91 -20.08 27.47
CA GLY A 113 24.38 -21.46 27.23
C GLY A 113 24.59 -21.89 25.77
N ILE A 114 25.73 -21.51 25.17
CA ILE A 114 26.77 -22.31 24.46
C ILE A 114 26.37 -23.80 24.15
N GLU A 115 26.51 -24.42 22.96
CA GLU A 115 27.72 -24.79 22.16
C GLU A 115 27.23 -25.57 20.89
N GLU A 116 27.65 -25.24 19.67
CA GLU A 116 28.66 -25.94 18.82
C GLU A 116 28.12 -26.78 17.64
N THR A 117 28.63 -26.45 16.46
CA THR A 117 28.62 -27.23 15.19
C THR A 117 29.70 -28.32 15.21
N PRO A 118 29.70 -29.31 14.28
CA PRO A 118 30.59 -29.14 13.11
C PRO A 118 30.14 -29.80 11.79
N ASN A 119 30.21 -28.98 10.72
CA ASN A 119 31.02 -29.13 9.50
C ASN A 119 31.05 -30.43 8.67
N ALA A 120 30.80 -30.32 7.35
CA ALA A 120 31.48 -31.11 6.32
C ALA A 120 31.47 -30.42 4.92
N SER A 121 32.67 -30.36 4.32
CA SER A 121 33.10 -29.74 3.07
C SER A 121 32.82 -30.58 1.82
N ALA A 122 32.59 -29.94 0.66
CA ALA A 122 33.13 -30.39 -0.65
C ALA A 122 33.01 -29.34 -1.79
N GLY A 123 34.16 -28.80 -2.23
CA GLY A 123 34.59 -28.71 -3.64
C GLY A 123 34.02 -27.63 -4.61
N PRO A 124 34.85 -26.99 -5.45
CA PRO A 124 34.45 -25.83 -6.26
C PRO A 124 33.98 -26.24 -7.67
N VAL A 125 32.80 -25.77 -8.09
CA VAL A 125 32.32 -25.92 -9.47
C VAL A 125 32.58 -24.63 -10.24
N SER A 126 33.59 -24.67 -11.09
CA SER A 126 33.84 -23.70 -12.16
C SER A 126 32.69 -23.74 -13.16
N SER A 127 31.97 -22.63 -13.33
CA SER A 127 31.03 -22.45 -14.43
C SER A 127 31.36 -21.17 -15.21
N ARG A 128 31.70 -21.40 -16.47
CA ARG A 128 31.93 -20.41 -17.53
C ARG A 128 30.64 -19.62 -17.80
N PRO A 129 30.69 -18.29 -18.01
CA PRO A 129 29.48 -17.52 -18.27
C PRO A 129 28.96 -17.88 -19.65
N THR A 130 27.79 -18.54 -19.67
CA THR A 130 27.00 -18.74 -20.89
C THR A 130 26.15 -17.49 -21.05
N THR A 131 26.38 -16.75 -22.12
CA THR A 131 25.62 -15.55 -22.49
C THR A 131 24.13 -15.88 -22.61
N PRO A 132 23.23 -15.27 -21.81
CA PRO A 132 21.81 -15.39 -22.04
C PRO A 132 21.43 -14.47 -23.21
N GLY A 133 20.84 -15.02 -24.26
CA GLY A 133 20.11 -14.23 -25.23
C GLY A 133 18.93 -13.58 -24.51
N TYR A 134 19.03 -12.29 -24.21
CA TYR A 134 17.98 -11.54 -23.52
C TYR A 134 16.79 -11.35 -24.48
N SER A 135 15.87 -12.31 -24.53
CA SER A 135 14.47 -11.97 -24.81
C SER A 135 13.95 -11.36 -23.51
N LEU A 136 13.40 -10.14 -23.54
CA LEU A 136 12.82 -9.49 -22.36
C LEU A 136 11.60 -10.32 -21.91
N GLN A 137 11.84 -11.37 -21.12
CA GLN A 137 10.87 -11.85 -20.16
C GLN A 137 10.60 -10.64 -19.26
N PHE A 138 9.37 -10.16 -19.27
CA PHE A 138 9.00 -8.93 -18.60
C PHE A 138 9.46 -9.00 -17.12
N PRO A 139 10.15 -7.97 -16.62
CA PRO A 139 10.82 -8.02 -15.33
C PRO A 139 9.84 -8.13 -14.17
N TYR A 140 10.34 -8.63 -13.05
CA TYR A 140 9.53 -9.05 -11.92
C TYR A 140 8.99 -7.89 -11.07
N SER A 141 9.37 -6.62 -11.31
CA SER A 141 8.85 -5.46 -10.55
C SER A 141 9.01 -4.13 -11.33
N VAL A 142 8.41 -3.03 -10.84
CA VAL A 142 8.62 -1.68 -11.42
C VAL A 142 10.11 -1.30 -11.41
N ASP A 143 10.81 -1.60 -10.32
CA ASP A 143 12.25 -1.38 -10.17
C ASP A 143 13.06 -2.15 -11.19
N GLN A 144 12.82 -3.46 -11.29
CA GLN A 144 13.52 -4.28 -12.26
C GLN A 144 13.19 -3.87 -13.70
N PHE A 145 11.97 -3.37 -13.95
CA PHE A 145 11.62 -2.81 -15.26
C PHE A 145 12.45 -1.61 -15.63
N ILE A 146 12.56 -0.64 -14.73
CA ILE A 146 13.35 0.56 -14.97
C ILE A 146 14.83 0.20 -15.15
N ILE A 147 15.38 -0.69 -14.32
CA ILE A 147 16.77 -1.17 -14.44
C ILE A 147 17.00 -1.88 -15.78
N SER A 148 16.10 -2.77 -16.18
CA SER A 148 16.21 -3.53 -17.44
C SER A 148 16.19 -2.59 -18.66
N LEU A 149 15.38 -1.53 -18.62
CA LEU A 149 15.38 -0.50 -19.66
C LEU A 149 16.71 0.25 -19.74
N SER A 150 17.27 0.66 -18.60
CA SER A 150 18.56 1.36 -18.57
C SER A 150 19.68 0.50 -19.14
N ASN A 151 19.66 -0.81 -18.87
CA ASN A 151 20.62 -1.76 -19.45
C ASN A 151 20.40 -1.98 -20.95
N PHE A 152 19.14 -1.95 -21.42
CA PHE A 152 18.82 -2.07 -22.84
C PHE A 152 19.25 -0.84 -23.65
N GLU A 153 19.12 0.37 -23.09
CA GLU A 153 19.63 1.59 -23.73
C GLU A 153 21.15 1.56 -23.93
N ALA A 154 21.88 0.84 -23.07
CA ALA A 154 23.32 0.62 -23.21
C ALA A 154 23.67 -0.46 -24.27
N ALA A 155 22.74 -1.35 -24.61
CA ALA A 155 22.92 -2.46 -25.52
C ALA A 155 22.14 -2.22 -26.82
N SER A 156 22.76 -1.56 -27.81
CA SER A 156 22.16 -1.13 -29.08
C SER A 156 21.68 -2.25 -30.04
N ASP A 157 20.94 -3.26 -29.61
CA ASP A 157 20.49 -4.40 -30.44
C ASP A 157 19.00 -4.26 -30.88
N PRO A 158 18.70 -4.24 -32.20
CA PRO A 158 17.37 -3.96 -32.75
C PRO A 158 16.39 -5.16 -32.80
N THR A 159 16.70 -6.31 -32.20
CA THR A 159 15.94 -7.56 -32.42
C THR A 159 14.67 -7.77 -31.58
N HIS A 160 14.29 -6.83 -30.72
CA HIS A 160 13.12 -7.01 -29.83
C HIS A 160 11.75 -6.76 -30.47
N LYS A 161 10.80 -7.64 -30.12
CA LYS A 161 9.39 -7.64 -30.59
C LYS A 161 8.59 -6.38 -30.21
N LEU A 162 9.03 -5.61 -29.19
CA LEU A 162 8.46 -4.31 -28.84
C LEU A 162 9.38 -3.19 -29.34
N LYS A 163 8.86 -2.21 -30.07
CA LYS A 163 9.66 -1.06 -30.53
C LYS A 163 10.27 -0.32 -29.33
N LEU A 164 11.57 -0.02 -29.37
CA LEU A 164 12.30 0.73 -28.34
C LEU A 164 11.59 2.03 -27.92
N SER A 165 10.94 2.71 -28.86
CA SER A 165 10.16 3.92 -28.59
C SER A 165 8.96 3.70 -27.66
N ASN A 166 8.31 2.53 -27.71
CA ASN A 166 7.22 2.16 -26.81
C ASN A 166 7.76 1.85 -25.41
N LEU A 167 8.89 1.15 -25.32
CA LEU A 167 9.59 0.87 -24.06
C LEU A 167 10.04 2.15 -23.35
N GLN A 168 10.57 3.12 -24.09
CA GLN A 168 10.92 4.44 -23.56
C GLN A 168 9.71 5.25 -23.08
N LYS A 169 8.54 5.08 -23.69
CA LYS A 169 7.29 5.71 -23.22
C LYS A 169 6.85 5.06 -21.89
N ILE A 170 6.86 3.71 -21.82
CA ILE A 170 6.56 2.96 -20.59
C ILE A 170 7.51 3.37 -19.46
N GLY A 171 8.82 3.41 -19.71
CA GLY A 171 9.82 3.81 -18.72
C GLY A 171 9.60 5.22 -18.17
N ARG A 172 9.26 6.19 -19.03
CA ARG A 172 8.93 7.55 -18.60
C ARG A 172 7.66 7.62 -17.76
N THR A 173 6.63 6.86 -18.11
CA THR A 173 5.39 6.80 -17.32
C THR A 173 5.65 6.14 -15.95
N LEU A 174 6.42 5.06 -15.90
CA LEU A 174 6.81 4.40 -14.64
C LEU A 174 7.68 5.29 -13.74
N ALA A 175 8.64 6.02 -14.31
CA ALA A 175 9.43 7.00 -13.57
C ALA A 175 8.56 8.17 -13.07
N SER A 176 7.50 8.52 -13.80
CA SER A 176 6.53 9.51 -13.35
C SER A 176 5.65 8.96 -12.23
N PHE A 177 5.13 7.73 -12.36
CA PHE A 177 4.43 7.00 -11.30
C PHE A 177 5.23 6.96 -9.99
N LYS A 178 6.52 6.60 -10.05
CA LYS A 178 7.39 6.57 -8.87
C LYS A 178 7.58 7.93 -8.19
N ARG A 179 7.62 9.00 -8.97
CA ARG A 179 7.71 10.39 -8.47
C ARG A 179 6.36 10.92 -8.00
N LEU A 180 5.26 10.27 -8.35
CA LEU A 180 3.95 10.63 -7.84
C LEU A 180 3.78 10.07 -6.43
N TRP A 181 3.19 10.90 -5.56
CA TRP A 181 2.74 10.52 -4.22
C TRP A 181 3.91 10.16 -3.27
N PRO A 182 3.68 10.05 -1.95
CA PRO A 182 4.70 10.32 -0.95
C PRO A 182 6.03 9.58 -1.19
N GLU A 183 7.14 10.30 -1.04
CA GLU A 183 8.48 9.70 -1.09
C GLU A 183 8.83 8.99 0.21
N ASN A 184 8.27 9.46 1.34
CA ASN A 184 8.53 8.95 2.68
C ASN A 184 7.22 8.75 3.46
N ASN A 185 7.28 7.91 4.49
CA ASN A 185 6.25 7.87 5.52
C ASN A 185 6.38 9.12 6.41
N TYR A 186 5.40 10.01 6.42
CA TYR A 186 5.51 11.34 7.03
C TYR A 186 5.68 11.36 8.56
N LEU A 187 5.48 10.24 9.25
CA LEU A 187 5.60 10.16 10.71
C LEU A 187 6.87 9.46 11.20
N ILE A 188 7.48 8.59 10.39
CA ILE A 188 8.68 7.85 10.77
C ILE A 188 9.72 8.05 9.68
N ASP A 189 10.92 8.47 10.10
CA ASP A 189 12.09 8.69 9.23
C ASP A 189 12.64 7.39 8.59
N SER A 190 11.84 6.32 8.56
CA SER A 190 12.19 5.04 7.95
C SER A 190 11.44 4.84 6.64
N THR A 191 12.18 4.44 5.61
CA THR A 191 11.63 3.99 4.34
C THR A 191 11.21 2.53 4.49
N TRP A 192 9.91 2.27 4.53
CA TRP A 192 9.40 0.90 4.54
C TRP A 192 9.54 0.27 3.15
N ILE A 193 10.01 -0.96 3.11
CA ILE A 193 10.19 -1.74 1.89
C ILE A 193 9.46 -3.08 2.10
N PRO A 194 8.57 -3.48 1.17
CA PRO A 194 7.93 -4.78 1.21
C PRO A 194 8.96 -5.92 1.15
N GLU A 195 8.64 -7.04 1.77
CA GLU A 195 9.46 -8.25 1.66
C GLU A 195 9.45 -8.77 0.22
N THR A 196 10.62 -8.88 -0.40
CA THR A 196 10.75 -9.25 -1.83
C THR A 196 10.69 -10.75 -2.08
N ASP A 197 10.97 -11.57 -1.07
CA ASP A 197 11.00 -13.03 -1.15
C ASP A 197 9.70 -13.68 -0.65
N SER A 198 8.75 -12.86 -0.19
CA SER A 198 7.49 -13.31 0.40
C SER A 198 6.45 -13.65 -0.66
N ASP A 199 5.61 -14.64 -0.37
CA ASP A 199 4.61 -15.16 -1.30
C ASP A 199 3.59 -14.08 -1.68
N MET A 200 3.34 -13.90 -2.98
CA MET A 200 2.41 -12.92 -3.52
C MET A 200 0.97 -13.12 -3.01
N GLU A 201 0.54 -14.37 -2.82
CA GLU A 201 -0.83 -14.65 -2.37
C GLU A 201 -0.98 -14.43 -0.87
N HIS A 202 0.01 -14.86 -0.07
CA HIS A 202 -0.08 -14.80 1.40
C HIS A 202 0.38 -13.46 1.98
N TYR A 203 1.28 -12.75 1.30
CA TYR A 203 1.80 -11.45 1.75
C TYR A 203 1.20 -10.29 0.95
N TYR A 204 1.44 -10.21 -0.36
CA TYR A 204 1.15 -9.00 -1.13
C TYR A 204 -0.35 -8.71 -1.29
N ARG A 205 -1.14 -9.72 -1.68
CA ARG A 205 -2.58 -9.55 -1.89
C ARG A 205 -3.30 -9.01 -0.65
N PRO A 206 -3.20 -9.65 0.53
CA PRO A 206 -3.92 -9.16 1.69
C PRO A 206 -3.34 -7.84 2.21
N ASN A 207 -2.04 -7.60 2.08
CA ASN A 207 -1.44 -6.29 2.41
C ASN A 207 -1.97 -5.17 1.51
N LEU A 208 -2.10 -5.40 0.19
CA LEU A 208 -2.64 -4.41 -0.74
C LEU A 208 -4.08 -4.02 -0.38
N LEU A 209 -4.94 -5.02 -0.16
CA LEU A 209 -6.33 -4.77 0.22
C LEU A 209 -6.41 -4.11 1.61
N LEU A 210 -5.62 -4.57 2.58
CA LEU A 210 -5.58 -3.98 3.92
C LEU A 210 -5.20 -2.50 3.88
N ASN A 211 -4.14 -2.14 3.14
CA ASN A 211 -3.74 -0.73 3.01
C ASN A 211 -4.82 0.12 2.32
N ALA A 212 -5.55 -0.44 1.35
CA ALA A 212 -6.69 0.23 0.72
C ALA A 212 -7.82 0.51 1.70
N LYS A 213 -8.17 -0.49 2.53
CA LYS A 213 -9.17 -0.35 3.59
C LYS A 213 -8.76 0.68 4.64
N VAL A 214 -7.50 0.68 5.04
CA VAL A 214 -6.95 1.69 5.96
C VAL A 214 -7.03 3.09 5.35
N TYR A 215 -6.75 3.23 4.04
CA TYR A 215 -6.90 4.49 3.32
C TYR A 215 -8.35 4.99 3.35
N VAL A 216 -9.31 4.13 2.98
CA VAL A 216 -10.75 4.46 2.97
C VAL A 216 -11.24 4.82 4.38
N PHE A 217 -10.78 4.09 5.40
CA PHE A 217 -11.04 4.43 6.80
C PHE A 217 -10.49 5.82 7.13
N ALA A 218 -9.22 6.08 6.80
CA ALA A 218 -8.57 7.35 7.09
C ALA A 218 -9.27 8.52 6.41
N GLU A 219 -9.71 8.36 5.16
CA GLU A 219 -10.50 9.36 4.43
C GLU A 219 -11.85 9.60 5.12
N ARG A 220 -12.57 8.53 5.49
CA ARG A 220 -13.88 8.62 6.17
C ARG A 220 -13.81 9.34 7.51
N TYR A 221 -12.76 9.09 8.29
CA TYR A 221 -12.57 9.70 9.61
C TYR A 221 -11.67 10.94 9.58
N ASN A 222 -11.30 11.43 8.39
CA ASN A 222 -10.47 12.61 8.17
C ASN A 222 -9.14 12.57 8.94
N MET A 223 -8.42 11.45 8.80
CA MET A 223 -7.13 11.16 9.44
C MET A 223 -6.00 11.30 8.41
N GLU A 224 -5.66 12.55 8.06
CA GLU A 224 -4.72 12.84 6.96
C GLU A 224 -3.34 12.12 7.04
N PRO A 225 -2.66 12.02 8.20
CA PRO A 225 -1.39 11.31 8.30
C PRO A 225 -1.53 9.81 8.02
N LEU A 226 -2.63 9.20 8.49
CA LEU A 226 -2.90 7.78 8.24
C LEU A 226 -3.23 7.55 6.76
N LYS A 227 -3.93 8.50 6.13
CA LYS A 227 -4.19 8.49 4.69
C LYS A 227 -2.90 8.54 3.88
N GLN A 228 -1.97 9.40 4.28
CA GLN A 228 -0.67 9.48 3.61
C GLN A 228 0.19 8.23 3.82
N ALA A 229 0.20 7.66 5.04
CA ALA A 229 0.93 6.44 5.34
C ALA A 229 0.40 5.23 4.55
N SER A 230 -0.93 5.04 4.52
CA SER A 230 -1.56 3.99 3.70
C SER A 230 -1.32 4.16 2.20
N LEU A 231 -1.34 5.39 1.70
CA LEU A 231 -1.01 5.67 0.30
C LEU A 231 0.45 5.33 -0.02
N TYR A 232 1.37 5.67 0.88
CA TYR A 232 2.78 5.33 0.76
C TYR A 232 2.99 3.81 0.73
N TYR A 233 2.44 3.06 1.69
CA TYR A 233 2.58 1.60 1.72
C TYR A 233 1.95 0.92 0.50
N THR A 234 0.79 1.40 0.05
CA THR A 234 0.15 0.93 -1.19
C THR A 234 1.09 1.14 -2.38
N LYS A 235 1.68 2.33 -2.53
CA LYS A 235 2.66 2.61 -3.59
C LYS A 235 3.87 1.69 -3.51
N GLN A 236 4.41 1.48 -2.31
CA GLN A 236 5.56 0.61 -2.11
C GLN A 236 5.27 -0.85 -2.49
N LEU A 237 4.09 -1.37 -2.11
CA LEU A 237 3.62 -2.69 -2.54
C LEU A 237 3.49 -2.76 -4.06
N LEU A 238 2.87 -1.77 -4.70
CA LEU A 238 2.70 -1.73 -6.16
C LEU A 238 4.04 -1.65 -6.91
N CYS A 239 5.05 -0.97 -6.37
CA CYS A 239 6.39 -0.95 -6.96
C CYS A 239 7.02 -2.35 -7.05
N HIS A 240 6.73 -3.22 -6.08
CA HIS A 240 7.24 -4.59 -6.01
C HIS A 240 6.26 -5.62 -6.56
N PHE A 241 5.00 -5.24 -6.79
CA PHE A 241 3.95 -6.13 -7.27
C PHE A 241 4.20 -6.60 -8.69
N ILE A 242 4.05 -7.91 -8.90
CA ILE A 242 4.20 -8.55 -10.21
C ILE A 242 2.81 -8.80 -10.83
N PRO A 243 2.42 -8.08 -11.89
CA PRO A 243 1.13 -8.26 -12.55
C PRO A 243 1.14 -9.54 -13.39
N ARG A 244 0.85 -10.68 -12.74
CA ARG A 244 0.61 -11.97 -13.38
C ARG A 244 -0.88 -12.30 -13.29
N LYS A 245 -1.38 -13.11 -14.22
CA LYS A 245 -2.78 -13.56 -14.25
C LYS A 245 -3.29 -14.04 -12.89
N GLU A 246 -2.48 -14.85 -12.19
CA GLU A 246 -2.81 -15.40 -10.86
C GLU A 246 -3.06 -14.34 -9.79
N HIS A 247 -2.45 -13.15 -9.91
CA HIS A 247 -2.51 -12.10 -8.90
C HIS A 247 -3.47 -10.96 -9.26
N ILE A 248 -4.12 -11.01 -10.43
CA ILE A 248 -5.01 -9.93 -10.89
C ILE A 248 -6.17 -9.69 -9.93
N GLY A 249 -6.65 -10.72 -9.25
CA GLY A 249 -7.67 -10.58 -8.22
C GLY A 249 -7.30 -9.54 -7.16
N ALA A 250 -6.04 -9.47 -6.73
CA ALA A 250 -5.57 -8.48 -5.76
C ALA A 250 -5.72 -7.04 -6.29
N LEU A 251 -5.48 -6.84 -7.59
CA LEU A 251 -5.61 -5.54 -8.25
C LEU A 251 -7.08 -5.15 -8.47
N ILE A 252 -7.96 -6.13 -8.67
CA ILE A 252 -9.40 -5.91 -8.76
C ILE A 252 -9.94 -5.50 -7.37
N ASP A 253 -9.57 -6.24 -6.33
CA ASP A 253 -10.01 -6.00 -4.94
C ASP A 253 -9.66 -4.57 -4.49
N ILE A 254 -8.44 -4.11 -4.76
CA ILE A 254 -8.02 -2.73 -4.42
C ILE A 254 -8.76 -1.66 -5.22
N VAL A 255 -9.09 -1.91 -6.50
CA VAL A 255 -9.89 -0.96 -7.30
C VAL A 255 -11.29 -0.84 -6.72
N HIS A 256 -11.92 -1.96 -6.35
CA HIS A 256 -13.24 -1.93 -5.75
C HIS A 256 -13.25 -1.14 -4.44
N GLU A 257 -12.35 -1.48 -3.52
CA GLU A 257 -12.26 -0.83 -2.21
C GLU A 257 -12.03 0.68 -2.34
N ILE A 258 -11.02 1.09 -3.11
CA ILE A 258 -10.66 2.52 -3.26
C ILE A 258 -11.79 3.31 -3.93
N TYR A 259 -12.34 2.81 -5.04
CA TYR A 259 -13.32 3.59 -5.79
C TYR A 259 -14.74 3.54 -5.18
N GLU A 260 -15.04 2.60 -4.29
CA GLU A 260 -16.26 2.65 -3.46
C GLU A 260 -16.10 3.60 -2.28
N GLY A 261 -14.89 3.71 -1.72
CA GLY A 261 -14.61 4.47 -0.50
C GLY A 261 -14.14 5.92 -0.68
N THR A 262 -13.88 6.38 -1.90
CA THR A 262 -13.29 7.72 -2.18
C THR A 262 -14.08 8.50 -3.22
N GLN A 263 -13.81 9.80 -3.37
CA GLN A 263 -14.43 10.66 -4.38
C GLN A 263 -13.57 10.81 -5.65
N GLU A 264 -14.13 11.40 -6.70
CA GLU A 264 -13.39 11.76 -7.91
C GLU A 264 -12.18 12.66 -7.58
N ASN A 265 -11.10 12.51 -8.36
CA ASN A 265 -9.83 13.22 -8.17
C ASN A 265 -9.02 12.87 -6.91
N ASP A 266 -9.44 11.85 -6.16
CA ASP A 266 -8.70 11.34 -4.99
C ASP A 266 -7.29 10.83 -5.34
N CYS A 267 -6.37 10.94 -4.38
CA CYS A 267 -4.97 10.56 -4.55
C CYS A 267 -4.78 9.04 -4.70
N ALA A 268 -5.55 8.21 -3.97
CA ALA A 268 -5.49 6.77 -4.13
C ALA A 268 -6.06 6.33 -5.49
N ARG A 269 -7.18 6.93 -5.94
CA ARG A 269 -7.71 6.66 -7.29
C ARG A 269 -6.67 6.91 -8.37
N LYS A 270 -5.98 8.06 -8.29
CA LYS A 270 -4.89 8.43 -9.20
C LYS A 270 -3.70 7.48 -9.12
N LEU A 271 -3.30 7.06 -7.91
CA LEU A 271 -2.23 6.08 -7.72
C LEU A 271 -2.56 4.77 -8.44
N ILE A 272 -3.75 4.19 -8.16
CA ILE A 272 -4.16 2.91 -8.75
C ILE A 272 -4.32 3.04 -10.27
N SER A 273 -5.06 4.03 -10.76
CA SER A 273 -5.27 4.21 -12.21
C SER A 273 -3.97 4.46 -12.97
N SER A 274 -3.02 5.15 -12.36
CA SER A 274 -1.70 5.37 -12.97
C SER A 274 -0.87 4.09 -13.03
N TYR A 275 -0.93 3.22 -12.01
CA TYR A 275 -0.30 1.90 -12.05
C TYR A 275 -0.86 1.05 -13.19
N PHE A 276 -2.19 0.95 -13.29
CA PHE A 276 -2.85 0.25 -14.39
C PHE A 276 -2.51 0.85 -15.76
N GLY A 277 -2.44 2.18 -15.87
CA GLY A 277 -2.00 2.85 -17.10
C GLY A 277 -0.54 2.54 -17.47
N CYS A 278 0.34 2.28 -16.50
CA CYS A 278 1.71 1.86 -16.76
C CYS A 278 1.80 0.45 -17.32
N PHE A 279 0.97 -0.46 -16.81
CA PHE A 279 1.02 -1.90 -17.09
C PHE A 279 -0.14 -2.42 -17.96
N LEU A 280 -0.88 -1.53 -18.62
CA LEU A 280 -2.10 -1.88 -19.38
C LEU A 280 -1.89 -3.11 -20.27
N GLU A 281 -0.82 -3.13 -21.07
CA GLU A 281 -0.55 -4.24 -22.01
C GLU A 281 -0.39 -5.61 -21.34
N HIS A 282 -0.09 -5.64 -20.04
CA HIS A 282 0.14 -6.86 -19.24
C HIS A 282 -1.08 -7.22 -18.37
N LEU A 283 -2.04 -6.30 -18.25
CA LEU A 283 -3.23 -6.45 -17.43
C LEU A 283 -4.49 -6.71 -18.26
N MET A 284 -4.39 -6.91 -19.58
CA MET A 284 -5.53 -7.21 -20.47
C MET A 284 -6.02 -8.66 -20.34
N GLU A 285 -6.26 -9.12 -19.12
CA GLU A 285 -6.99 -10.36 -18.84
C GLU A 285 -8.51 -10.10 -18.84
N PRO A 286 -9.35 -11.13 -19.10
CA PRO A 286 -10.80 -10.98 -19.20
C PRO A 286 -11.44 -10.28 -18.00
N GLU A 287 -10.96 -10.57 -16.79
CA GLU A 287 -11.47 -10.02 -15.53
C GLU A 287 -11.23 -8.50 -15.43
N ILE A 288 -10.11 -8.01 -15.96
CA ILE A 288 -9.83 -6.56 -16.02
C ILE A 288 -10.67 -5.88 -17.10
N VAL A 289 -10.91 -6.55 -18.23
CA VAL A 289 -11.81 -6.03 -19.27
C VAL A 289 -13.23 -5.87 -18.74
N GLU A 290 -13.71 -6.86 -17.97
CA GLU A 290 -14.99 -6.78 -17.26
C GLU A 290 -14.99 -5.66 -16.22
N LEU A 291 -13.91 -5.48 -15.47
CA LEU A 291 -13.76 -4.37 -14.53
C LEU A 291 -13.89 -3.01 -15.23
N TYR A 292 -13.22 -2.79 -16.37
CA TYR A 292 -13.35 -1.55 -17.14
C TYR A 292 -14.75 -1.34 -17.72
N SER A 293 -15.44 -2.44 -18.04
CA SER A 293 -16.81 -2.38 -18.56
C SER A 293 -17.83 -2.05 -17.48
N SER A 294 -17.63 -2.56 -16.26
CA SER A 294 -18.52 -2.35 -15.11
C SER A 294 -18.23 -1.05 -14.34
N ARG A 295 -16.99 -0.55 -14.36
CA ARG A 295 -16.55 0.67 -13.65
C ARG A 295 -16.06 1.76 -14.59
N HIS A 296 -16.99 2.58 -15.07
CA HIS A 296 -16.68 3.67 -16.00
C HIS A 296 -15.82 4.78 -15.39
N ASP A 297 -15.95 5.03 -14.10
CA ASP A 297 -15.12 5.97 -13.33
C ASP A 297 -13.64 5.55 -13.35
N PHE A 298 -13.37 4.28 -13.07
CA PHE A 298 -12.03 3.71 -13.12
C PHE A 298 -11.43 3.72 -14.53
N LEU A 299 -12.23 3.36 -15.55
CA LEU A 299 -11.81 3.44 -16.95
C LEU A 299 -11.45 4.88 -17.35
N HIS A 300 -12.25 5.85 -16.94
CA HIS A 300 -12.01 7.27 -17.22
C HIS A 300 -10.68 7.74 -16.62
N ASP A 301 -10.46 7.44 -15.34
CA ASP A 301 -9.23 7.82 -14.64
C ASP A 301 -8.00 7.15 -15.26
N THR A 302 -8.10 5.89 -15.65
CA THR A 302 -7.01 5.16 -16.32
C THR A 302 -6.71 5.74 -17.70
N ARG A 303 -7.73 6.12 -18.47
CA ARG A 303 -7.56 6.68 -19.83
C ARG A 303 -6.70 7.94 -19.84
N SER A 304 -6.85 8.80 -18.83
CA SER A 304 -6.05 10.02 -18.68
C SER A 304 -4.53 9.73 -18.67
N PHE A 305 -4.12 8.61 -18.08
CA PHE A 305 -2.71 8.19 -18.08
C PHE A 305 -2.28 7.54 -19.41
N LEU A 306 -3.19 6.87 -20.11
CA LEU A 306 -2.95 6.31 -21.44
C LEU A 306 -2.79 7.42 -22.51
N GLU A 307 -3.53 8.51 -22.39
CA GLU A 307 -3.38 9.68 -23.23
C GLU A 307 -2.03 10.36 -23.01
N CYS A 308 -1.59 10.44 -21.75
CA CYS A 308 -0.25 10.92 -21.39
C CYS A 308 0.87 10.05 -22.01
N ARG A 309 0.68 8.72 -22.13
CA ARG A 309 1.59 7.83 -22.89
C ARG A 309 1.61 8.10 -24.39
N ARG A 310 0.48 8.52 -24.96
CA ARG A 310 0.33 8.63 -26.42
C ARG A 310 1.09 9.80 -27.01
N GLY A 311 1.23 10.92 -26.29
CA GLY A 311 2.07 12.08 -26.64
C GLY A 311 2.14 12.33 -28.14
N ASP A 312 1.11 12.98 -28.69
CA ASP A 312 0.93 13.26 -30.12
C ASP A 312 0.99 12.04 -31.06
N ASN A 313 -0.19 11.53 -31.43
CA ASN A 313 -0.58 11.34 -32.82
C ASN A 313 -2.03 10.85 -32.86
N GLY A 314 -2.90 11.71 -33.39
CA GLY A 314 -4.29 11.39 -33.65
C GLY A 314 -4.43 10.12 -34.48
N LYS A 315 -4.85 9.04 -33.83
CA LYS A 315 -5.69 7.96 -34.38
C LYS A 315 -6.05 7.05 -33.22
N VAL A 316 -7.28 7.19 -32.76
CA VAL A 316 -7.96 6.19 -31.95
C VAL A 316 -8.11 4.95 -32.83
N SER A 317 -7.15 4.03 -32.79
CA SER A 317 -7.47 2.64 -33.06
C SER A 317 -8.21 2.16 -31.81
N SER A 318 -9.51 1.96 -32.00
CA SER A 318 -10.46 1.38 -31.06
C SER A 318 -9.81 0.35 -30.15
N VAL A 319 -9.87 0.60 -28.84
CA VAL A 319 -9.83 -0.48 -27.85
C VAL A 319 -11.04 -1.37 -28.19
N PRO A 320 -10.86 -2.69 -28.43
CA PRO A 320 -12.00 -3.55 -28.69
C PRO A 320 -12.88 -3.55 -27.44
N TYR A 321 -14.17 -3.26 -27.67
CA TYR A 321 -15.25 -3.33 -26.70
C TYR A 321 -15.48 -4.77 -26.23
#